data_AF-A6IZV6-F1
#
_entry.id   AF-A6IZV6-F1
#
_cell.length_a   1.000
_cell.length_b   1.000
_cell.length_c   1.000
_cell.angle_alpha   90.00
_cell.angle_beta   90.00
_cell.angle_gamma   90.00
#
_symmetry.space_group_name_H-M   'P 1'
#
loop_
_entity.id
_entity.type
_entity.pdbx_description
1 polymer ?
#
loop_
_entity_poly.entity_id
_entity_poly.type
_entity_poly.pdbx_seq_one_letter_code
_entity_poly.pdbx_strand_id
1 'polypeptide(L)'
;MSGDSERTVAPGVVPAPCASKVELRLSCRHLLDRDPLTKSDPSVVLLQQAQGQWLQVDRTEVVKSSLHPVFSKVFTMDYYFEEVQKLRFEVYDTHGPSGLSCQDDDFLGGMECTLGQIVAQKKMTRPLLLRFGRNAGKSTITVIAEDISGNNGYVEL
;
A
#
# COMPACT_ATOMS: atom_id res chain seq x y z
N MET A 1 3.58 -4.86 -64.19
CA MET A 1 2.81 -3.63 -63.92
C MET A 1 1.38 -4.10 -63.69
N SER A 2 0.78 -4.03 -62.51
CA SER A 2 0.86 -3.01 -61.46
C SER A 2 0.48 -3.66 -60.12
N GLY A 3 1.24 -3.39 -59.06
CA GLY A 3 0.88 -3.79 -57.70
C GLY A 3 -0.26 -2.93 -57.17
N ASP A 4 -1.21 -3.57 -56.51
CA ASP A 4 -2.32 -2.89 -55.82
C ASP A 4 -1.92 -2.61 -54.37
N SER A 5 -2.35 -1.46 -53.87
CA SER A 5 -1.77 -0.74 -52.74
C SER A 5 -2.11 -1.39 -51.39
N GLU A 6 -1.08 -1.69 -50.60
CA GLU A 6 -1.24 -1.93 -49.17
C GLU A 6 -1.71 -0.64 -48.49
N ARG A 7 -2.94 -0.67 -47.94
CA ARG A 7 -3.45 0.38 -47.06
C ARG A 7 -2.62 0.41 -45.79
N THR A 8 -1.86 1.49 -45.61
CA THR A 8 -1.18 1.81 -44.35
C THR A 8 -2.24 2.01 -43.26
N VAL A 9 -2.34 1.06 -42.33
CA VAL A 9 -3.13 1.20 -41.10
C VAL A 9 -2.39 2.18 -40.19
N ALA A 10 -3.02 3.32 -39.88
CA ALA A 10 -2.49 4.28 -38.91
C ALA A 10 -2.21 3.61 -37.56
N PRO A 11 -1.18 4.01 -36.80
CA PRO A 11 -0.96 3.46 -35.47
C PRO A 11 -2.17 3.81 -34.61
N GLY A 12 -2.87 2.77 -34.16
CA GLY A 12 -4.01 2.89 -33.29
C GLY A 12 -3.65 3.77 -32.10
N VAL A 13 -4.54 4.71 -31.78
CA VAL A 13 -4.64 5.28 -30.44
C VAL A 13 -4.82 4.09 -29.51
N VAL A 14 -3.73 3.64 -28.89
CA VAL A 14 -3.82 2.81 -27.70
C VAL A 14 -4.60 3.66 -26.71
N PRO A 15 -5.81 3.26 -26.27
CA PRO A 15 -6.40 3.92 -25.13
C PRO A 15 -5.36 3.79 -24.03
N ALA A 16 -4.90 4.91 -23.48
CA ALA A 16 -4.17 4.85 -22.23
C ALA A 16 -5.03 4.00 -21.30
N PRO A 17 -4.49 2.92 -20.69
CA PRO A 17 -5.27 2.15 -19.73
C PRO A 17 -5.84 3.17 -18.75
N CYS A 18 -7.14 3.15 -18.46
CA CYS A 18 -7.77 4.20 -17.64
C CYS A 18 -7.27 4.06 -16.19
N ALA A 19 -6.04 4.51 -15.98
CA ALA A 19 -5.29 4.41 -14.76
C ALA A 19 -5.43 5.76 -14.06
N SER A 20 -6.15 5.79 -12.95
CA SER A 20 -6.14 6.95 -12.06
C SER A 20 -4.95 6.82 -11.12
N LYS A 21 -4.27 7.93 -10.81
CA LYS A 21 -3.20 7.89 -9.80
C LYS A 21 -3.78 8.13 -8.42
N VAL A 22 -3.41 7.29 -7.46
CA VAL A 22 -3.88 7.40 -6.09
C VAL A 22 -2.72 7.44 -5.11
N GLU A 23 -2.89 8.24 -4.06
CA GLU A 23 -1.96 8.38 -2.95
C GLU A 23 -2.51 7.67 -1.73
N LEU A 24 -1.72 6.74 -1.17
CA LEU A 24 -2.06 6.01 0.03
C LEU A 24 -1.27 6.53 1.21
N ARG A 25 -1.98 6.90 2.28
CA ARG A 25 -1.41 7.36 3.56
C ARG A 25 -1.77 6.36 4.65
N LEU A 26 -0.78 6.00 5.46
CA LEU A 26 -0.90 4.94 6.46
C LEU A 26 -0.83 5.48 7.88
N SER A 27 -1.61 4.87 8.77
CA SER A 27 -1.44 5.03 10.22
C SER A 27 -1.85 3.75 10.94
N CYS A 28 -1.20 3.46 12.06
CA CYS A 28 -1.60 2.36 12.93
C CYS A 28 -2.05 2.87 14.30
N ARG A 29 -2.84 2.06 15.01
CA ARG A 29 -3.24 2.34 16.39
C ARG A 29 -3.26 1.08 17.22
N HIS A 30 -2.92 1.24 18.50
CA HIS A 30 -2.94 0.17 19.49
C HIS A 30 -2.08 -1.02 19.06
N LEU A 31 -0.93 -0.73 18.44
CA LEU A 31 0.02 -1.77 18.05
C LEU A 31 0.36 -2.63 19.27
N LEU A 32 0.57 -3.92 19.00
CA LEU A 32 0.89 -4.90 20.03
C LEU A 32 2.23 -4.54 20.65
N ASP A 33 2.18 -4.08 21.89
CA ASP A 33 3.36 -3.82 22.70
C ASP A 33 3.88 -5.15 23.25
N ARG A 34 5.03 -5.60 22.76
CA ARG A 34 5.67 -6.85 23.21
C ARG A 34 6.55 -6.64 24.44
N ASP A 35 7.05 -5.42 24.65
CA ASP A 35 7.87 -5.06 25.80
C ASP A 35 7.45 -3.68 26.32
N PRO A 36 6.63 -3.59 27.38
CA PRO A 36 6.16 -2.31 27.91
C PRO A 36 7.27 -1.41 28.47
N LEU A 37 8.50 -1.93 28.62
CA LEU A 37 9.68 -1.14 28.99
C LEU A 37 10.35 -0.50 27.77
N THR A 38 10.21 -1.10 26.58
CA THR A 38 10.76 -0.59 25.31
C THR A 38 9.65 -0.48 24.26
N LYS A 39 9.14 0.74 24.06
CA LYS A 39 8.10 0.98 23.06
C LYS A 39 8.57 0.57 21.67
N SER A 40 7.71 -0.12 20.93
CA SER A 40 7.96 -0.51 19.54
C SER A 40 8.35 0.63 18.61
N ASP A 41 9.19 0.30 17.63
CA ASP A 41 9.62 1.14 16.51
C ASP A 41 8.99 0.62 15.20
N PRO A 42 7.67 0.84 14.99
CA PRO A 42 6.95 0.29 13.86
C PRO A 42 7.33 0.91 12.51
N SER A 43 7.30 0.05 11.49
CA SER A 43 7.36 0.40 10.07
C SER A 43 6.38 -0.48 9.28
N VAL A 44 5.89 0.02 8.14
CA VAL A 44 4.96 -0.72 7.29
C VAL A 44 5.58 -0.99 5.93
N VAL A 45 5.53 -2.24 5.50
CA VAL A 45 5.90 -2.69 4.16
C VAL A 45 4.62 -2.86 3.35
N LEU A 46 4.56 -2.21 2.19
CA LEU A 46 3.50 -2.40 1.21
C LEU A 46 3.96 -3.44 0.19
N LEU A 47 3.18 -4.50 0.03
CA LEU A 47 3.35 -5.51 -1.01
C LEU A 47 2.16 -5.48 -1.97
N GLN A 48 2.42 -5.76 -3.23
CA GLN A 48 1.42 -5.94 -4.28
C GLN A 48 1.52 -7.35 -4.85
N GLN A 49 0.38 -7.98 -5.11
CA GLN A 49 0.38 -9.28 -5.77
C GLN A 49 0.54 -9.11 -7.28
N ALA A 50 1.57 -9.73 -7.85
CA ALA A 50 1.80 -9.82 -9.29
C ALA A 50 2.13 -11.27 -9.66
N GLN A 51 1.44 -11.84 -10.66
CA GLN A 51 1.66 -13.21 -11.14
C GLN A 51 1.67 -14.29 -10.03
N GLY A 52 0.84 -14.09 -8.99
CA GLY A 52 0.75 -15.01 -7.86
C GLY A 52 1.82 -14.83 -6.77
N GLN A 53 2.79 -13.92 -6.96
CA GLN A 53 3.81 -13.59 -5.98
C GLN A 53 3.55 -12.24 -5.33
N TRP A 54 3.93 -12.09 -4.06
CA TRP A 54 3.91 -10.80 -3.36
C TRP A 54 5.23 -10.08 -3.61
N LEU A 55 5.16 -8.92 -4.26
CA LEU A 55 6.31 -8.07 -4.51
C LEU A 55 6.25 -6.86 -3.57
N GLN A 56 7.35 -6.60 -2.87
CA GLN A 56 7.47 -5.38 -2.09
C GLN A 56 7.45 -4.17 -3.04
N VAL A 57 6.49 -3.28 -2.84
CA VAL A 57 6.38 -2.01 -3.55
C VAL A 57 7.33 -1.02 -2.91
N ASP A 58 7.15 -0.77 -1.60
CA ASP A 58 7.96 0.18 -0.84
C ASP A 58 7.75 -0.04 0.68
N ARG A 59 8.50 0.67 1.51
CA ARG A 59 8.43 0.65 2.98
C ARG A 59 8.31 2.08 3.53
N THR A 60 7.55 2.25 4.60
CA THR A 60 7.49 3.54 5.33
C THR A 60 8.77 3.81 6.11
N GLU A 61 8.89 5.02 6.62
CA GLU A 61 9.86 5.28 7.69
C GLU A 61 9.53 4.48 8.95
N VAL A 62 10.54 4.33 9.81
CA VAL A 62 10.41 3.80 11.17
C VAL A 62 9.99 4.93 12.10
N VAL A 63 8.85 4.77 12.79
CA VAL A 63 8.39 5.72 13.80
C VAL A 63 8.82 5.22 15.16
N LYS A 64 9.76 5.91 15.81
CA LYS A 64 10.32 5.43 17.07
C LYS A 64 9.36 5.55 18.24
N SER A 65 9.34 4.52 19.09
CA SER A 65 8.69 4.50 20.40
C SER A 65 7.21 4.91 20.37
N SER A 66 6.46 4.38 19.40
CA SER A 66 5.06 4.75 19.17
C SER A 66 4.16 3.55 18.91
N LEU A 67 3.10 3.41 19.71
CA LEU A 67 2.03 2.42 19.50
C LEU A 67 0.90 2.93 18.58
N HIS A 68 1.00 4.20 18.17
CA HIS A 68 0.05 4.89 17.31
C HIS A 68 0.78 5.64 16.19
N PRO A 69 1.62 4.96 15.38
CA PRO A 69 2.43 5.63 14.40
C PRO A 69 1.54 6.23 13.30
N VAL A 70 1.82 7.46 12.94
CA VAL A 70 1.32 8.10 11.71
C VAL A 70 2.52 8.21 10.79
N PHE A 71 2.43 7.58 9.62
CA PHE A 71 3.53 7.57 8.66
C PHE A 71 3.38 8.78 7.73
N SER A 72 4.49 9.46 7.51
CA SER A 72 4.64 10.57 6.59
C SER A 72 4.83 10.07 5.16
N LYS A 73 5.34 8.84 4.97
CA LYS A 73 5.42 8.20 3.66
C LYS A 73 4.04 8.11 3.01
N VAL A 74 3.97 8.60 1.79
CA VAL A 74 2.82 8.47 0.89
C VAL A 74 3.20 7.48 -0.22
N PHE A 75 2.36 6.49 -0.47
CA PHE A 75 2.56 5.54 -1.57
C PHE A 75 1.73 6.00 -2.76
N THR A 76 2.39 6.32 -3.87
CA THR A 76 1.71 6.65 -5.13
C THR A 76 1.60 5.39 -5.98
N MET A 77 0.39 5.05 -6.41
CA MET A 77 0.14 3.87 -7.24
C MET A 77 -0.83 4.18 -8.38
N ASP A 78 -0.65 3.52 -9.51
CA ASP A 78 -1.61 3.56 -10.62
C ASP A 78 -2.77 2.60 -10.31
N TYR A 79 -4.00 3.10 -10.30
CA TYR A 79 -5.23 2.35 -10.08
C TYR A 79 -5.91 2.02 -11.41
N TYR A 80 -5.99 0.74 -11.73
CA TYR A 80 -6.65 0.21 -12.91
C TYR A 80 -8.03 -0.35 -12.53
N PHE A 81 -9.10 0.30 -12.98
CA PHE A 81 -10.47 -0.09 -12.63
C PHE A 81 -10.86 -1.50 -13.13
N GLU A 82 -10.23 -1.96 -14.19
CA GLU A 82 -10.46 -3.28 -14.80
C GLU A 82 -9.64 -4.40 -14.14
N GLU A 83 -8.67 -4.07 -13.29
CA GLU A 83 -7.78 -5.04 -12.64
C GLU A 83 -8.01 -5.15 -11.13
N VAL A 84 -7.97 -6.38 -10.62
CA VAL A 84 -7.99 -6.64 -9.17
C VAL A 84 -6.58 -6.55 -8.61
N GLN A 85 -6.15 -5.32 -8.30
CA GLN A 85 -4.85 -5.07 -7.67
C GLN A 85 -4.92 -5.39 -6.17
N LYS A 86 -4.39 -6.56 -5.78
CA LYS A 86 -4.31 -6.98 -4.37
C LYS A 86 -3.08 -6.38 -3.71
N LEU A 87 -3.29 -5.80 -2.54
CA LEU A 87 -2.28 -5.18 -1.70
C LEU A 87 -2.24 -5.88 -0.34
N ARG A 88 -1.06 -5.93 0.23
CA ARG A 88 -0.80 -6.45 1.56
C ARG A 88 0.07 -5.44 2.32
N PHE A 89 -0.38 -5.07 3.51
CA PHE A 89 0.34 -4.15 4.38
C PHE A 89 0.85 -4.97 5.57
N GLU A 90 2.15 -4.98 5.77
CA GLU A 90 2.80 -5.72 6.84
C GLU A 90 3.51 -4.77 7.78
N VAL A 91 3.21 -4.85 9.07
CA VAL A 91 3.79 -4.02 10.11
C VAL A 91 4.89 -4.79 10.82
N TYR A 92 6.07 -4.17 10.88
CA TYR A 92 7.27 -4.73 11.48
C TYR A 92 7.79 -3.81 12.58
N ASP A 93 8.19 -4.39 13.69
CA ASP A 93 8.94 -3.74 14.76
C ASP A 93 10.44 -3.88 14.47
N THR A 94 11.11 -2.74 14.29
CA THR A 94 12.57 -2.72 14.08
C THR A 94 13.35 -2.72 15.40
N HIS A 95 12.66 -2.63 16.54
CA HIS A 95 13.27 -2.72 17.87
C HIS A 95 13.05 -4.12 18.44
N GLY A 96 14.03 -5.02 18.26
CA GLY A 96 14.07 -6.30 18.98
C GLY A 96 14.39 -6.08 20.46
N PRO A 97 13.91 -6.93 21.39
CA PRO A 97 14.21 -6.80 22.81
C PRO A 97 15.72 -7.04 22.98
N SER A 98 16.45 -5.98 23.32
CA SER A 98 17.90 -5.94 23.54
C SER A 98 18.75 -6.12 22.27
N GLY A 99 19.69 -5.19 22.06
CA GLY A 99 20.62 -5.10 20.91
C GLY A 99 21.63 -6.25 20.75
N LEU A 100 21.15 -7.49 20.74
CA LEU A 100 21.92 -8.72 20.58
C LEU A 100 21.51 -9.53 19.34
N SER A 101 20.31 -9.31 18.77
CA SER A 101 19.85 -9.95 17.53
C SER A 101 19.68 -8.93 16.40
N CYS A 102 20.61 -8.97 15.45
CA CYS A 102 20.81 -7.96 14.40
C CYS A 102 19.91 -8.11 13.17
N GLN A 103 18.99 -9.09 13.07
CA GLN A 103 18.49 -9.48 11.74
C GLN A 103 17.01 -9.83 11.59
N ASP A 104 16.20 -9.87 12.64
CA ASP A 104 14.78 -10.22 12.49
C ASP A 104 13.87 -9.07 12.94
N ASP A 105 13.40 -8.30 11.96
CA ASP A 105 12.28 -7.38 12.11
C ASP A 105 11.05 -8.17 12.61
N ASP A 106 10.51 -7.74 13.75
CA ASP A 106 9.49 -8.49 14.47
C ASP A 106 8.11 -8.25 13.86
N PHE A 107 7.44 -9.29 13.36
CA PHE A 107 6.14 -9.11 12.69
C PHE A 107 5.02 -8.80 13.70
N LEU A 108 4.51 -7.57 13.67
CA LEU A 108 3.43 -7.08 14.53
C LEU A 108 2.04 -7.40 13.97
N GLY A 109 1.93 -7.59 12.65
CA GLY A 109 0.70 -8.00 12.00
C GLY A 109 0.60 -7.46 10.58
N GLY A 110 -0.34 -7.99 9.81
CA GLY A 110 -0.60 -7.53 8.46
C GLY A 110 -2.08 -7.55 8.11
N MET A 111 -2.42 -6.85 7.04
CA MET A 111 -3.74 -6.92 6.42
C MET A 111 -3.61 -7.08 4.91
N GLU A 112 -4.61 -7.71 4.30
CA GLU A 112 -4.74 -7.82 2.85
C GLU A 112 -6.02 -7.09 2.42
N CYS A 113 -5.94 -6.34 1.33
CA CYS A 113 -7.09 -5.68 0.72
C CYS A 113 -6.84 -5.45 -0.77
N THR A 114 -7.83 -4.97 -1.51
CA THR A 114 -7.62 -4.53 -2.90
C THR A 114 -7.50 -3.02 -3.00
N LEU A 115 -6.75 -2.51 -3.97
CA LEU A 115 -6.66 -1.08 -4.21
C LEU A 115 -8.04 -0.47 -4.47
N GLY A 116 -8.88 -1.16 -5.26
CA GLY A 116 -10.26 -0.75 -5.51
C GLY A 116 -11.12 -0.62 -4.24
N GLN A 117 -10.90 -1.46 -3.20
CA GLN A 117 -11.60 -1.31 -1.92
C GLN A 117 -11.19 -0.04 -1.18
N ILE A 118 -9.89 0.29 -1.18
CA ILE A 118 -9.38 1.50 -0.52
C ILE A 118 -9.92 2.74 -1.25
N VAL A 119 -9.81 2.77 -2.58
CA VAL A 119 -10.26 3.89 -3.41
C VAL A 119 -11.77 4.12 -3.28
N ALA A 120 -12.57 3.04 -3.27
CA ALA A 120 -14.02 3.15 -3.11
C ALA A 120 -14.44 3.72 -1.74
N GLN A 121 -13.71 3.40 -0.67
CA GLN A 121 -14.03 3.86 0.69
C GLN A 121 -13.34 5.19 1.04
N LYS A 122 -12.30 5.60 0.29
CA LYS A 122 -11.33 6.69 0.58
C LYS A 122 -10.56 6.55 1.89
N LYS A 123 -11.15 5.91 2.89
CA LYS A 123 -10.54 5.61 4.18
C LYS A 123 -11.08 4.28 4.66
N MET A 124 -10.17 3.35 4.93
CA MET A 124 -10.50 2.06 5.52
C MET A 124 -9.65 1.79 6.73
N THR A 125 -10.25 1.18 7.75
CA THR A 125 -9.57 0.75 8.97
C THR A 125 -9.84 -0.73 9.18
N ARG A 126 -8.78 -1.51 9.38
CA ARG A 126 -8.86 -2.96 9.58
C ARG A 126 -8.01 -3.40 10.76
N PRO A 127 -8.42 -4.48 11.46
CA PRO A 127 -7.56 -5.11 12.45
C PRO A 127 -6.34 -5.74 11.77
N LEU A 128 -5.19 -5.66 12.42
CA LEU A 128 -4.00 -6.37 11.98
C LEU A 128 -4.08 -7.85 12.40
N LEU A 129 -3.68 -8.72 11.49
CA LEU A 129 -3.64 -10.17 11.68
C LEU A 129 -2.20 -10.65 11.81
N LEU A 130 -1.93 -11.47 12.82
CA LEU A 130 -0.66 -12.18 12.99
C LEU A 130 -0.54 -13.32 11.96
N ARG A 131 0.66 -13.91 11.83
CA ARG A 131 0.97 -14.98 10.86
C ARG A 131 0.00 -16.18 10.89
N PHE A 132 -0.63 -16.44 12.04
CA PHE A 132 -1.59 -17.53 12.24
C PHE A 132 -3.06 -17.11 12.05
N GLY A 133 -3.33 -15.94 11.47
CA GLY A 133 -4.68 -15.41 11.31
C GLY A 133 -5.34 -14.95 12.63
N ARG A 134 -4.58 -14.92 13.72
CA ARG A 134 -5.04 -14.38 15.01
C ARG A 134 -4.98 -12.86 14.97
N ASN A 135 -5.96 -12.20 15.57
CA ASN A 135 -5.90 -10.74 15.76
C ASN A 135 -4.65 -10.37 16.56
N ALA A 136 -3.91 -9.36 16.11
CA ALA A 136 -2.77 -8.78 16.81
C ALA A 136 -3.24 -7.91 18.00
N GLY A 137 -4.03 -8.50 18.92
CA GLY A 137 -4.67 -7.78 20.00
C GLY A 137 -5.67 -6.73 19.49
N LYS A 138 -5.46 -5.47 19.90
CA LYS A 138 -6.27 -4.31 19.48
C LYS A 138 -5.65 -3.55 18.31
N SER A 139 -4.58 -4.07 17.73
CA SER A 139 -3.83 -3.41 16.66
C SER A 139 -4.71 -3.21 15.43
N THR A 140 -4.78 -1.97 14.97
CA THR A 140 -5.49 -1.60 13.76
C THR A 140 -4.59 -0.80 12.84
N ILE A 141 -4.79 -0.96 11.55
CA ILE A 141 -4.16 -0.18 10.50
C ILE A 141 -5.26 0.57 9.75
N THR A 142 -4.99 1.84 9.46
CA THR A 142 -5.86 2.72 8.68
C THR A 142 -5.12 3.14 7.43
N VAL A 143 -5.78 2.97 6.29
CA VAL A 143 -5.31 3.38 4.98
C VAL A 143 -6.26 4.44 4.44
N ILE A 144 -5.72 5.58 4.06
CA ILE A 144 -6.46 6.67 3.42
C ILE A 144 -5.97 6.76 1.98
N ALA A 145 -6.88 6.75 1.02
CA ALA A 145 -6.62 7.01 -0.39
C ALA A 145 -7.10 8.41 -0.77
N GLU A 146 -6.22 9.16 -1.41
CA GLU A 146 -6.52 10.44 -2.06
C GLU A 146 -6.31 10.26 -3.57
N ASP A 147 -7.26 10.71 -4.38
CA ASP A 147 -7.14 10.69 -5.83
C ASP A 147 -6.27 11.87 -6.26
N ILE A 148 -5.23 11.59 -7.05
CA ILE A 148 -4.45 12.63 -7.71
C ILE A 148 -5.21 12.97 -8.98
N SER A 149 -6.34 13.67 -8.81
CA SER A 149 -7.09 14.18 -9.95
C SER A 149 -6.14 15.07 -10.75
N GLY A 150 -5.75 14.62 -11.94
CA GLY A 150 -5.07 15.47 -12.90
C GLY A 150 -5.93 16.70 -13.08
N ASN A 151 -5.44 17.84 -12.60
CA ASN A 151 -6.11 19.13 -12.74
C ASN A 151 -6.17 19.47 -14.22
N ASN A 152 -7.16 18.94 -14.93
CA ASN A 152 -7.54 19.44 -16.23
C ASN A 152 -8.38 20.69 -15.96
N GLY A 153 -7.68 21.81 -15.77
CA GLY A 153 -8.27 23.13 -15.81
C GLY A 153 -8.91 23.35 -17.18
N TYR A 154 -10.12 22.87 -17.35
CA TYR A 154 -11.05 23.41 -18.34
C TYR A 154 -11.49 24.76 -17.79
N VAL A 155 -10.78 25.81 -18.18
CA VAL A 155 -11.37 27.16 -18.22
C VAL A 155 -12.46 27.12 -19.28
N GLU A 156 -13.71 27.09 -18.85
CA GLU A 156 -14.82 27.47 -19.73
C GLU A 156 -14.58 28.91 -20.23
N LEU A 157 -14.75 29.08 -21.53
CA LEU A 157 -14.55 30.33 -22.28
C LEU A 157 -15.58 31.40 -21.90
#